data_AF-A0A0Q1AC31-F1
#
_entry.id   AF-A0A0Q1AC31-F1
#
_cell.length_a   1.000
_cell.length_b   1.000
_cell.length_c   1.000
_cell.angle_alpha   90.00
_cell.angle_beta   90.00
_cell.angle_gamma   90.00
#
_symmetry.space_group_name_H-M   'P 1'
#
loop_
_entity.id
_entity.type
_entity.pdbx_description
1 polymer ?
#
loop_
_entity_poly.entity_id
_entity_poly.type
_entity_poly.pdbx_seq_one_letter_code
_entity_poly.pdbx_strand_id
1 'polypeptide(L)'
;MVMKDALSLNVIKKKYKKLIVITGAIIIISNLPPFSSIFHLVFDGSRPYRYSNADGSFTFQEIWLRDYNNMMRVYLQKRKHFTLRDKKVYRLFSKNPLAFWRWRAYFIDKRYDLPYKNWDEIERLRDKKPLGRKFVDF
;
A
#
# COMPACT_ATOMS: atom_id res chain seq x y z
N MET A 1 -4.87 -41.97 -35.06
CA MET A 1 -4.54 -40.53 -34.91
C MET A 1 -5.32 -39.91 -33.75
N VAL A 2 -6.66 -39.95 -33.77
CA VAL A 2 -7.60 -39.39 -32.77
C VAL A 2 -7.29 -39.71 -31.28
N MET A 3 -6.89 -40.93 -30.94
CA MET A 3 -6.62 -41.32 -29.53
C MET A 3 -5.41 -40.60 -28.91
N LYS A 4 -4.37 -40.27 -29.70
CA LYS A 4 -3.17 -39.59 -29.19
C LYS A 4 -3.47 -38.14 -28.84
N ASP A 5 -4.36 -37.50 -29.61
CA ASP A 5 -4.78 -36.12 -29.41
C ASP A 5 -5.68 -35.95 -28.18
N ALA A 6 -6.59 -36.90 -27.94
CA ALA A 6 -7.42 -36.91 -26.73
C ALA A 6 -6.57 -37.12 -25.46
N LEU A 7 -5.56 -37.99 -25.53
CA LEU A 7 -4.64 -38.23 -24.41
C LEU A 7 -3.78 -36.98 -24.12
N SER A 8 -3.25 -36.32 -25.15
CA SER A 8 -2.43 -35.11 -24.99
C SER A 8 -3.24 -33.96 -24.39
N LEU A 9 -4.48 -33.75 -24.85
CA LEU A 9 -5.39 -32.74 -24.31
C LEU A 9 -5.70 -32.97 -22.82
N ASN A 10 -5.91 -34.22 -22.40
CA ASN A 10 -6.19 -34.54 -21.00
C ASN A 10 -4.98 -34.30 -20.09
N VAL A 11 -3.76 -34.61 -20.56
CA VAL A 11 -2.51 -34.32 -19.83
C VAL A 11 -2.33 -32.81 -19.67
N ILE A 12 -2.55 -32.05 -20.74
CA ILE A 12 -2.47 -30.59 -20.75
C ILE A 12 -3.49 -29.98 -19.77
N LYS A 13 -4.76 -30.40 -19.82
CA LYS A 13 -5.80 -29.95 -18.88
C LYS A 13 -5.44 -30.26 -17.42
N LYS A 14 -4.93 -31.47 -17.13
CA LYS A 14 -4.50 -31.85 -15.77
C LYS A 14 -3.33 -31.00 -15.28
N LYS A 15 -2.37 -30.66 -16.16
CA LYS A 15 -1.25 -29.75 -15.87
C LYS A 15 -1.74 -28.35 -15.52
N TYR A 16 -2.64 -27.77 -16.33
CA TYR A 16 -3.21 -26.45 -16.04
C TYR A 16 -4.05 -26.43 -14.76
N LYS A 17 -4.87 -27.47 -14.52
CA LYS A 17 -5.61 -27.61 -13.26
C LYS A 17 -4.66 -27.62 -12.05
N LYS A 18 -3.57 -28.38 -12.13
CA LYS A 18 -2.54 -28.41 -11.08
C LYS A 18 -1.90 -27.03 -10.88
N LEU A 19 -1.56 -26.33 -11.96
CA LEU A 19 -0.99 -24.97 -11.89
C LEU A 19 -1.94 -23.99 -11.20
N ILE A 20 -3.22 -23.98 -11.59
CA ILE A 20 -4.25 -23.12 -10.99
C ILE A 20 -4.37 -23.39 -9.49
N VAL A 21 -4.41 -24.66 -9.08
CA VAL A 21 -4.48 -25.03 -7.66
C VAL A 21 -3.24 -24.55 -6.89
N ILE A 22 -2.05 -24.73 -7.46
CA ILE A 22 -0.79 -24.27 -6.83
C ILE A 22 -0.77 -22.74 -6.72
N THR A 23 -1.09 -22.02 -7.79
CA THR A 23 -1.14 -20.56 -7.79
C THR A 23 -2.17 -20.04 -6.79
N GLY A 24 -3.37 -20.63 -6.75
CA GLY A 24 -4.40 -20.28 -5.77
C GLY A 24 -3.93 -20.51 -4.34
N ALA A 25 -3.28 -21.64 -4.06
CA ALA A 25 -2.74 -21.94 -2.74
C ALA A 25 -1.67 -20.92 -2.33
N ILE A 26 -0.76 -20.53 -3.23
CA ILE A 26 0.27 -19.50 -2.96
C ILE A 26 -0.40 -18.17 -2.59
N ILE A 27 -1.41 -17.73 -3.35
CA ILE A 27 -2.12 -16.48 -3.08
C ILE A 27 -2.78 -16.51 -1.70
N ILE A 28 -3.45 -17.62 -1.36
CA ILE A 28 -4.12 -17.79 -0.05
C ILE A 28 -3.10 -17.76 1.08
N ILE A 29 -2.05 -18.58 0.99
CA ILE A 29 -1.01 -18.70 2.03
C ILE A 29 -0.30 -17.37 2.25
N SER A 30 0.04 -16.64 1.19
CA SER A 30 0.70 -15.33 1.29
C SER A 30 -0.14 -14.25 1.99
N ASN A 31 -1.46 -14.45 2.14
CA ASN A 31 -2.37 -13.53 2.83
C ASN A 31 -2.68 -13.96 4.28
N LEU A 32 -2.15 -15.10 4.76
CA LEU A 32 -2.35 -15.59 6.13
C LEU A 32 -1.15 -15.23 7.03
N PRO A 33 -1.36 -14.91 8.32
CA PRO A 33 -0.28 -14.86 9.30
C PRO A 33 0.37 -16.24 9.49
N PRO A 34 1.70 -16.35 9.72
CA PRO A 34 2.69 -15.26 9.77
C PRO A 34 3.22 -14.83 8.39
N PHE A 35 2.89 -15.57 7.33
CA PHE A 35 3.45 -15.35 5.99
C PHE A 35 3.22 -13.93 5.48
N SER A 36 2.02 -13.37 5.64
CA SER A 36 1.74 -11.99 5.22
C SER A 36 2.72 -10.97 5.80
N SER A 37 3.12 -11.15 7.07
CA SER A 37 4.08 -10.27 7.74
C SER A 37 5.50 -10.44 7.20
N ILE A 38 5.90 -11.69 6.90
CA ILE A 38 7.20 -11.99 6.28
C ILE A 38 7.27 -11.41 4.87
N PHE A 39 6.22 -11.61 4.05
CA PHE A 39 6.14 -11.04 2.71
C PHE A 39 6.21 -9.51 2.73
N HIS A 40 5.51 -8.86 3.68
CA HIS A 40 5.64 -7.41 3.87
C HIS A 40 7.09 -6.99 4.19
N LEU A 41 7.77 -7.68 5.10
CA LEU A 41 9.15 -7.34 5.46
C LEU A 41 10.12 -7.53 4.29
N VAL A 42 10.01 -8.65 3.57
CA VAL A 42 10.94 -9.04 2.49
C VAL A 42 10.72 -8.20 1.23
N PHE A 43 9.47 -7.98 0.83
CA PHE A 43 9.16 -7.37 -0.48
C PHE A 43 8.86 -5.86 -0.42
N ASP A 44 8.33 -5.34 0.70
CA ASP A 44 8.03 -3.90 0.82
C ASP A 44 9.16 -3.11 1.52
N GLY A 45 10.10 -3.80 2.16
CA GLY A 45 11.27 -3.20 2.82
C GLY A 45 10.90 -2.16 3.90
N SER A 46 11.71 -1.11 4.03
CA SER A 46 11.58 -0.06 5.06
C SER A 46 10.73 1.17 4.65
N ARG A 47 9.97 1.09 3.56
CA ARG A 47 9.18 2.23 3.03
C ARG A 47 7.67 1.95 2.97
N PRO A 48 7.01 1.52 4.05
CA PRO A 48 5.70 0.92 3.87
C PRO A 48 4.63 1.98 3.59
N TYR A 49 4.63 3.11 4.30
CA TYR A 49 3.52 4.06 4.24
C TYR A 49 3.94 5.52 4.47
N ARG A 50 3.53 6.40 3.55
CA ARG A 50 3.71 7.86 3.61
C ARG A 50 2.36 8.57 3.50
N TYR A 51 2.25 9.69 4.20
CA TYR A 51 1.04 10.50 4.29
C TYR A 51 1.34 11.97 4.13
N SER A 52 0.37 12.71 3.60
CA SER A 52 0.41 14.17 3.61
C SER A 52 -1.01 14.76 3.58
N ASN A 53 -1.13 16.03 3.94
CA ASN A 53 -2.33 16.81 3.67
C ASN A 53 -2.32 17.38 2.24
N ALA A 54 -3.36 18.13 1.86
CA ALA A 54 -3.56 18.56 0.46
C ALA A 54 -2.41 19.42 -0.09
N ASP A 55 -1.79 20.24 0.75
CA ASP A 55 -0.80 21.26 0.40
C ASP A 55 0.64 20.92 0.85
N GLY A 56 0.88 19.72 1.36
CA GLY A 56 2.21 19.30 1.80
C GLY A 56 2.69 19.90 3.13
N SER A 57 1.89 20.70 3.84
CA SER A 57 2.33 21.28 5.13
C SER A 57 2.43 20.26 6.27
N PHE A 58 1.79 19.11 6.11
CA PHE A 58 1.92 17.95 6.98
C PHE A 58 2.45 16.79 6.16
N THR A 59 3.49 16.14 6.65
CA THR A 59 3.99 14.87 6.12
C THR A 59 4.22 13.91 7.28
N PHE A 60 4.06 12.62 7.02
CA PHE A 60 4.36 11.57 7.98
C PHE A 60 4.80 10.31 7.24
N GLN A 61 5.85 9.67 7.71
CA GLN A 61 6.27 8.36 7.23
C GLN A 61 6.21 7.37 8.39
N GLU A 62 5.61 6.21 8.13
CA GLU A 62 5.65 5.11 9.09
C GLU A 62 7.04 4.49 9.17
N ILE A 63 7.47 4.22 10.39
CA ILE A 63 8.67 3.44 10.75
C ILE A 63 8.29 2.51 11.91
N TRP A 64 9.18 1.60 12.31
CA TRP A 64 8.89 0.60 13.34
C TRP A 64 8.20 1.13 14.62
N LEU A 65 8.57 2.32 15.07
CA LEU A 65 8.01 2.96 16.29
C LEU A 65 6.87 3.95 16.00
N ARG A 66 6.59 4.26 14.72
CA ARG A 66 5.62 5.26 14.28
C ARG A 66 4.67 4.62 13.28
N ASP A 67 3.54 4.12 13.77
CA ASP A 67 2.51 3.47 12.97
C ASP A 67 1.40 4.44 12.52
N TYR A 68 0.37 3.90 11.85
CA TYR A 68 -0.82 4.64 11.44
C TYR A 68 -1.55 5.35 12.60
N ASN A 69 -1.62 4.73 13.77
CA ASN A 69 -2.31 5.31 14.93
C ASN A 69 -1.53 6.53 15.45
N ASN A 70 -0.20 6.44 15.50
CA ASN A 70 0.67 7.56 15.80
C ASN A 70 0.51 8.68 14.78
N MET A 71 0.49 8.35 13.48
CA MET A 71 0.22 9.31 12.41
C MET A 71 -1.09 10.05 12.65
N MET A 72 -2.18 9.32 12.89
CA MET A 72 -3.50 9.91 13.12
C MET A 72 -3.51 10.81 14.37
N ARG A 73 -2.85 10.39 15.46
CA ARG A 73 -2.75 11.19 16.68
C ARG A 73 -2.02 12.51 16.42
N VAL A 74 -0.86 12.47 15.77
CA VAL A 74 -0.07 13.68 15.43
C VAL A 74 -0.88 14.57 14.47
N TYR A 75 -1.55 13.96 13.50
CA TYR A 75 -2.41 14.68 12.56
C TYR A 75 -3.55 15.41 13.29
N LEU A 76 -4.26 14.74 14.19
CA LEU A 76 -5.39 15.31 14.94
C LEU A 76 -4.98 16.48 15.84
N GLN A 77 -3.77 16.45 16.40
CA GLN A 77 -3.22 17.56 17.18
C GLN A 77 -2.97 18.79 16.29
N LYS A 78 -2.37 18.57 15.11
CA LYS A 78 -1.98 19.65 14.19
C LYS A 78 -3.11 20.20 13.32
N ARG A 79 -4.15 19.40 13.05
CA ARG A 79 -5.27 19.78 12.17
C ARG A 79 -6.00 21.06 12.58
N LYS A 80 -5.89 21.45 13.86
CA LYS A 80 -6.47 22.69 14.40
C LYS A 80 -5.86 23.94 13.76
N HIS A 81 -4.63 23.84 13.25
CA HIS A 81 -3.89 24.93 12.60
C HIS A 81 -3.95 24.88 11.07
N PHE A 82 -4.66 23.91 10.49
CA PHE A 82 -4.75 23.73 9.04
C PHE A 82 -5.93 24.49 8.46
N THR A 83 -5.77 25.05 7.26
CA THR A 83 -6.88 25.63 6.51
C THR A 83 -7.89 24.53 6.16
N LEU A 84 -9.15 24.88 5.88
CA LEU A 84 -10.20 23.88 5.63
C LEU A 84 -9.85 22.89 4.49
N ARG A 85 -9.11 23.34 3.48
CA ARG A 85 -8.63 22.50 2.36
C ARG A 85 -7.56 21.49 2.79
N ASP A 86 -6.85 21.77 3.88
CA ASP A 86 -5.71 21.01 4.40
C ASP A 86 -6.10 20.04 5.54
N LYS A 87 -7.40 20.00 5.90
CA LYS A 87 -7.96 19.11 6.94
C LYS A 87 -8.28 17.69 6.46
N LYS A 88 -7.89 17.33 5.23
CA LYS A 88 -7.89 15.92 4.77
C LYS A 88 -6.47 15.38 4.78
N VAL A 89 -6.33 14.12 5.19
CA VAL A 89 -5.07 13.37 5.07
C VAL A 89 -5.17 12.39 3.91
N TYR A 90 -4.09 12.30 3.14
CA TYR A 90 -3.96 11.45 1.96
C TYR A 90 -2.87 10.42 2.20
N ARG A 91 -3.07 9.23 1.63
CA ARG A 91 -1.98 8.27 1.45
C ARG A 91 -1.19 8.60 0.19
N LEU A 92 0.12 8.45 0.27
CA LEU A 92 1.04 8.73 -0.84
C LEU A 92 1.61 7.44 -1.47
N PHE A 93 1.09 6.29 -1.07
CA PHE A 93 1.42 4.97 -1.60
C PHE A 93 0.21 4.40 -2.34
N SER A 94 0.47 3.73 -3.46
CA SER A 94 -0.55 3.11 -4.31
C SER A 94 -0.87 1.67 -3.86
N LYS A 95 -2.00 1.15 -4.35
CA LYS A 95 -2.26 -0.30 -4.30
C LYS A 95 -1.54 -0.92 -5.49
N ASN A 96 -0.71 -1.93 -5.26
CA ASN A 96 -0.08 -2.71 -6.33
C ASN A 96 -0.86 -4.02 -6.53
N PRO A 97 -1.59 -4.19 -7.67
CA PRO A 97 -2.34 -5.42 -7.95
C PRO A 97 -1.47 -6.66 -8.03
N LEU A 98 -0.21 -6.54 -8.45
CA LEU A 98 0.72 -7.66 -8.56
C LEU A 98 1.27 -8.12 -7.20
N ALA A 99 1.19 -7.26 -6.18
CA ALA A 99 1.60 -7.57 -4.82
C ALA A 99 0.47 -8.32 -4.07
N PHE A 100 0.19 -9.55 -4.50
CA PHE A 100 -0.92 -10.35 -3.97
C PHE A 100 -0.85 -10.63 -2.47
N TRP A 101 0.34 -10.62 -1.88
CA TRP A 101 0.54 -10.71 -0.43
C TRP A 101 -0.03 -9.53 0.36
N ARG A 102 -0.36 -8.40 -0.30
CA ARG A 102 -0.94 -7.20 0.31
C ARG A 102 -2.46 -7.10 0.14
N TRP A 103 -3.06 -8.00 -0.64
CA TRP A 103 -4.47 -7.88 -1.03
C TRP A 103 -5.39 -7.83 0.19
N ARG A 104 -5.20 -8.71 1.17
CA ARG A 104 -5.97 -8.66 2.43
C ARG A 104 -5.86 -7.30 3.12
N ALA A 105 -4.66 -6.71 3.18
CA ALA A 105 -4.45 -5.40 3.78
C ALA A 105 -5.18 -4.29 3.01
N TYR A 106 -5.26 -4.37 1.68
CA TYR A 106 -5.96 -3.38 0.84
C TYR A 106 -7.46 -3.23 1.15
N PHE A 107 -8.07 -4.22 1.80
CA PHE A 107 -9.50 -4.23 2.14
C PHE A 107 -9.78 -4.08 3.64
N ILE A 108 -8.83 -4.42 4.52
CA ILE A 108 -9.05 -4.46 5.98
C ILE A 108 -8.33 -3.32 6.70
N ASP A 109 -7.20 -2.86 6.15
CA ASP A 109 -6.38 -1.85 6.80
C ASP A 109 -6.87 -0.43 6.49
N LYS A 110 -7.19 0.32 7.55
CA LYS A 110 -7.68 1.71 7.51
C LYS A 110 -6.77 2.65 6.72
N ARG A 111 -5.49 2.32 6.60
CA ARG A 111 -4.52 3.03 5.76
C ARG A 111 -5.00 3.18 4.31
N TYR A 112 -5.70 2.18 3.78
CA TYR A 112 -6.17 2.16 2.39
C TYR A 112 -7.54 2.80 2.20
N ASP A 113 -8.25 3.15 3.28
CA ASP A 113 -9.47 3.96 3.24
C ASP A 113 -9.16 5.44 2.98
N LEU A 114 -7.92 5.86 3.23
CA LEU A 114 -7.48 7.21 2.92
C LEU A 114 -7.44 7.45 1.39
N PRO A 115 -7.85 8.65 0.94
CA PRO A 115 -7.73 9.02 -0.47
C PRO A 115 -6.26 9.02 -0.90
N TYR A 116 -6.01 8.53 -2.11
CA TYR A 116 -4.68 8.52 -2.69
C TYR A 116 -4.32 9.88 -3.31
N LYS A 117 -3.06 10.29 -3.15
CA LYS A 117 -2.47 11.42 -3.84
C LYS A 117 -1.04 11.08 -4.26
N ASN A 118 -0.61 11.58 -5.42
CA ASN A 118 0.73 11.31 -5.92
C ASN A 118 1.78 12.06 -5.08
N TRP A 119 2.86 11.38 -4.71
CA TRP A 119 4.00 11.96 -4.01
C TRP A 119 4.60 13.15 -4.77
N ASP A 120 4.79 13.03 -6.08
CA ASP A 120 5.43 14.06 -6.91
C ASP A 120 4.61 15.36 -6.94
N GLU A 121 3.27 15.24 -6.83
CA GLU A 121 2.40 16.42 -6.73
C GLU A 121 2.62 17.15 -5.40
N ILE A 122 2.74 16.40 -4.30
CA ILE A 122 3.01 16.97 -2.97
C ILE A 122 4.39 17.63 -2.92
N GLU A 123 5.41 16.99 -3.51
CA GLU A 123 6.77 17.52 -3.54
C GLU A 123 6.84 18.85 -4.28
N ARG A 124 6.19 18.96 -5.45
CA ARG A 124 6.08 20.23 -6.19
C ARG A 124 5.36 21.34 -5.42
N LEU A 125 4.36 21.01 -4.61
CA LEU A 125 3.66 21.98 -3.77
C LEU A 125 4.53 22.46 -2.60
N ARG A 126 5.44 21.61 -2.14
CA ARG A 126 6.42 21.93 -1.11
C ARG A 126 7.42 22.97 -1.59
N ASP A 127 7.96 22.77 -2.79
CA ASP A 127 8.99 23.64 -3.39
C ASP A 127 8.46 25.04 -3.76
N LYS A 128 7.16 25.15 -4.04
CA LYS A 128 6.51 26.42 -4.41
C LYS A 128 6.16 27.32 -3.23
N LYS A 129 6.29 26.86 -1.98
CA LYS A 129 5.96 27.69 -0.80
C LYS A 129 7.17 28.57 -0.43
N PRO A 130 6.97 29.88 -0.19
CA PRO A 130 8.03 30.77 0.22
C PRO A 130 8.64 30.29 1.56
N LEU A 131 9.97 30.38 1.66
CA LEU A 131 10.88 29.93 2.74
C LEU A 131 10.51 30.37 4.18
N GLY A 132 9.41 31.10 4.39
CA GLY A 132 8.92 31.58 5.69
C GLY A 132 8.04 30.61 6.47
N ARG A 133 7.49 29.54 5.86
CA ARG A 133 6.84 28.45 6.61
C ARG A 133 7.81 27.29 6.75
N LYS A 134 8.42 27.13 7.93
CA LYS A 134 9.23 25.95 8.24
C LYS A 134 8.36 24.70 8.07
N PHE A 135 8.69 23.88 7.08
CA PHE A 135 8.25 22.50 7.05
C PHE A 135 8.83 21.84 8.29
N VAL A 136 7.95 21.35 9.14
CA VAL A 136 8.40 20.58 10.28
C VAL A 136 8.51 19.15 9.77
N ASP A 137 9.66 18.84 9.16
CA ASP A 137 10.02 17.50 8.74
C ASP A 137 10.31 16.66 9.99
N PHE A 138 9.68 15.48 10.12
CA PHE A 138 9.83 14.56 11.26
C PHE A 138 9.98 13.10 10.83
#